data_AF-A0A1Q4BYN8-F1
#
_entry.id   AF-A0A1Q4BYN8-F1
#
_cell.length_a   1.000
_cell.length_b   1.000
_cell.length_c   1.000
_cell.angle_alpha   90.00
_cell.angle_beta   90.00
_cell.angle_gamma   90.00
#
_symmetry.space_group_name_H-M   'P 1'
#
loop_
_entity.id
_entity.type
_entity.pdbx_description
1 polymer ?
#
loop_
_entity_poly.entity_id
_entity_poly.type
_entity_poly.pdbx_seq_one_letter_code
_entity_poly.pdbx_strand_id
1 'polypeptide(L)' 'MHPALAENIATAKVGTNMTFLLTEFGKPFTANGFGNKFKDWCRQADLPHGSAHGIRKATSTALAEAGATTHEIMAITGH' A
#
# COMPACT_ATOMS: atom_id res chain seq x y z
N MET A 1 4.50 -4.12 -13.90
CA MET A 1 4.62 -4.20 -12.43
C MET A 1 5.77 -3.30 -12.00
N HIS A 2 5.60 -2.46 -10.98
CA HIS A 2 6.67 -1.56 -10.51
C HIS A 2 7.87 -2.36 -9.97
N PRO A 3 9.14 -2.02 -10.28
CA PRO A 3 10.30 -2.83 -9.90
C PRO A 3 10.40 -3.09 -8.40
N ALA A 4 10.19 -2.06 -7.57
CA ALA A 4 10.21 -2.22 -6.11
C ALA A 4 9.11 -3.17 -5.60
N LEU A 5 7.95 -3.22 -6.27
CA LEU A 5 6.89 -4.17 -5.88
C LEU A 5 7.30 -5.60 -6.23
N ALA A 6 7.90 -5.80 -7.40
CA ALA A 6 8.40 -7.10 -7.84
C ALA A 6 9.44 -7.66 -6.86
N GLU A 7 10.42 -6.83 -6.46
CA GLU A 7 11.46 -7.19 -5.50
C GLU A 7 10.85 -7.57 -4.14
N ASN A 8 9.96 -6.74 -3.61
CA ASN A 8 9.31 -7.00 -2.33
C ASN A 8 8.48 -8.31 -2.35
N ILE A 9 7.79 -8.61 -3.45
CA ILE A 9 7.05 -9.88 -3.59
C ILE A 9 8.00 -11.08 -3.62
N ALA A 10 9.14 -10.96 -4.32
CA ALA A 10 10.11 -12.05 -4.44
C ALA A 10 10.76 -12.42 -3.10
N THR A 11 10.93 -11.46 -2.18
CA THR A 11 11.57 -11.67 -0.87
C THR A 11 10.58 -11.76 0.30
N ALA A 12 9.29 -11.50 0.07
CA ALA A 12 8.30 -11.50 1.14
C ALA A 12 8.11 -12.88 1.75
N LYS A 13 7.96 -12.93 3.08
CA LYS A 13 7.47 -14.12 3.76
C LYS A 13 5.99 -14.30 3.42
N VAL A 14 5.67 -15.40 2.76
CA VAL A 14 4.29 -15.76 2.42
C VAL A 14 3.73 -16.67 3.52
N GLY A 15 2.62 -16.25 4.13
CA GLY A 15 1.96 -17.01 5.20
C GLY A 15 1.06 -18.10 4.66
N THR A 16 0.27 -18.71 5.55
CA THR A 16 -0.76 -19.69 5.15
C THR A 16 -1.69 -19.11 4.10
N ASN A 17 -2.11 -19.93 3.13
CA ASN A 17 -3.02 -19.55 2.04
C ASN A 17 -2.49 -18.39 1.17
N MET A 18 -1.19 -18.36 0.87
CA MET A 18 -0.59 -17.37 -0.05
C MET A 18 -0.78 -15.90 0.38
N THR A 19 -0.88 -15.63 1.68
CA THR A 19 -1.07 -14.27 2.20
C THR A 19 0.27 -13.55 2.37
N PHE A 20 0.41 -12.38 1.74
CA PHE A 20 1.62 -11.54 1.85
C PHE A 20 1.62 -10.59 3.06
N LEU A 21 0.45 -10.04 3.42
CA LEU A 21 0.34 -9.06 4.51
C LEU A 21 0.15 -9.76 5.84
N LEU A 22 1.27 -10.04 6.51
CA LEU A 22 1.30 -10.70 7.81
C LEU A 22 1.64 -9.72 8.95
N THR A 23 0.99 -9.93 10.08
CA THR A 23 1.38 -9.35 11.38
C THR A 23 2.75 -9.87 11.82
N GLU A 24 3.33 -9.23 12.83
CA GLU A 24 4.59 -9.65 13.46
C GLU A 24 4.54 -11.07 14.05
N PHE A 25 3.33 -11.58 14.32
CA PHE A 25 3.08 -12.95 14.79
C PHE A 25 2.89 -13.97 13.64
N GLY A 26 3.10 -13.56 12.38
CA GLY A 26 2.94 -14.41 11.20
C GLY A 26 1.49 -14.72 10.81
N LYS A 27 0.51 -14.02 11.39
CA LYS A 27 -0.91 -14.17 11.05
C LYS A 27 -1.36 -13.10 10.05
N PRO A 28 -2.29 -13.39 9.12
CA PRO A 28 -2.88 -12.38 8.24
C PRO A 28 -3.43 -11.17 9.00
N PHE A 29 -3.23 -9.97 8.46
CA PHE A 29 -3.95 -8.79 8.97
C PHE A 29 -5.45 -8.88 8.67
N THR A 30 -6.28 -8.38 9.59
CA THR A 30 -7.64 -7.96 9.24
C THR A 30 -7.60 -6.60 8.54
N ALA A 31 -8.65 -6.23 7.80
CA ALA A 31 -8.71 -4.93 7.14
C ALA A 31 -8.49 -3.75 8.11
N ASN A 32 -9.20 -3.77 9.26
CA ASN A 32 -9.04 -2.75 10.31
C ASN A 32 -7.66 -2.82 10.97
N GLY A 33 -7.14 -4.04 11.22
CA GLY A 33 -5.83 -4.23 11.83
C GLY A 33 -4.70 -3.66 10.97
N PHE A 34 -4.74 -3.91 9.66
CA PHE A 34 -3.79 -3.32 8.72
C PHE A 34 -3.86 -1.80 8.72
N GLY A 35 -5.07 -1.23 8.66
CA GLY A 35 -5.27 0.22 8.68
C GLY A 35 -4.70 0.91 9.93
N ASN A 36 -4.86 0.29 11.11
CA ASN A 36 -4.28 0.80 12.35
C ASN A 36 -2.74 0.71 12.33
N LYS A 37 -2.19 -0.45 11.96
CA LYS A 37 -0.73 -0.62 11.87
C LYS A 37 -0.10 0.36 10.87
N PHE A 38 -0.78 0.61 9.74
CA PHE A 38 -0.31 1.56 8.75
C PHE A 38 -0.23 2.98 9.31
N LYS A 39 -1.22 3.41 10.09
CA LYS A 39 -1.18 4.72 10.78
C LYS A 39 -0.02 4.78 11.77
N ASP A 40 0.29 3.70 12.46
CA ASP A 40 1.44 3.64 13.37
C ASP A 40 2.76 3.80 12.60
N TRP A 41 2.89 3.15 11.43
CA TRP A 41 4.05 3.37 10.54
C TRP A 41 4.14 4.81 10.04
N CYS A 42 3.01 5.44 9.69
CA CYS A 42 2.99 6.85 9.33
C CYS A 42 3.47 7.74 10.47
N ARG A 43 3.02 7.49 11.71
CA ARG A 43 3.51 8.22 12.90
C ARG A 43 5.01 8.01 13.13
N GLN A 44 5.52 6.80 12.94
CA GLN A 44 6.95 6.51 13.07
C GLN A 44 7.80 7.22 12.02
N ALA A 45 7.21 7.57 10.87
CA ALA A 45 7.85 8.31 9.80
C ALA A 45 7.59 9.84 9.87
N ASP A 46 7.13 10.37 11.01
CA ASP A 46 6.75 11.78 11.20
C ASP A 46 5.67 12.28 10.23
N LEU A 47 4.78 11.38 9.80
CA LEU A 47 3.59 11.66 8.98
C LEU A 47 2.31 11.43 9.79
N PRO A 48 1.99 12.25 10.80
CA PRO A 48 0.93 11.96 11.78
C PRO A 48 -0.49 11.83 11.20
N HIS A 49 -0.72 12.36 10.00
CA HIS A 49 -2.00 12.32 9.29
C HIS A 49 -2.03 11.31 8.13
N GLY A 50 -0.98 10.51 7.97
CA GLY A 50 -0.88 9.49 6.93
C GLY A 50 -1.84 8.32 7.12
N SER A 51 -2.27 7.72 6.01
CA SER A 51 -3.05 6.48 5.99
C SER A 51 -2.89 5.75 4.65
N ALA A 52 -3.15 4.44 4.62
CA ALA A 52 -3.06 3.65 3.39
C ALA A 52 -3.99 4.20 2.28
N HIS A 53 -5.22 4.59 2.65
CA HIS A 53 -6.15 5.21 1.70
C HIS A 53 -5.68 6.61 1.25
N GLY A 54 -5.04 7.36 2.15
CA GLY A 54 -4.41 8.65 1.83
C GLY A 54 -3.29 8.49 0.80
N ILE A 55 -2.42 7.49 0.95
CA ILE A 55 -1.37 7.19 -0.05
C ILE A 55 -1.99 6.87 -1.41
N ARG A 56 -3.06 6.06 -1.47
CA ARG A 56 -3.74 5.77 -2.74
C ARG A 56 -4.21 7.05 -3.44
N LYS A 57 -4.76 8.03 -2.71
CA LYS A 57 -5.13 9.33 -3.26
C LYS A 57 -3.91 10.13 -3.72
N ALA A 58 -2.85 10.15 -2.92
CA ALA A 58 -1.60 10.81 -3.29
C ALA A 58 -0.99 10.22 -4.57
N THR A 59 -1.10 8.90 -4.79
CA THR A 59 -0.72 8.26 -6.05
C THR A 59 -1.52 8.81 -7.24
N SER A 60 -2.85 8.99 -7.10
CA SER A 60 -3.65 9.62 -8.16
C SER A 60 -3.19 11.05 -8.46
N THR A 61 -2.89 11.85 -7.43
CA THR A 61 -2.34 13.20 -7.60
C THR A 61 -1.00 13.18 -8.32
N ALA A 62 -0.06 12.34 -7.87
CA ALA A 62 1.27 12.24 -8.48
C ALA A 62 1.20 11.78 -9.96
N LEU A 63 0.28 10.87 -10.30
CA LEU A 63 0.06 10.45 -11.69
C LEU A 63 -0.49 11.58 -12.55
N ALA A 64 -1.44 12.36 -12.03
CA ALA A 64 -1.99 13.53 -12.73
C ALA A 64 -0.90 14.59 -12.96
N GLU A 65 -0.08 14.87 -11.96
CA GLU A 65 1.06 15.79 -12.06
C GLU A 65 2.12 15.30 -13.07
N ALA A 66 2.27 13.98 -13.21
CA ALA A 66 3.12 13.35 -14.22
C ALA A 66 2.50 13.32 -15.64
N GLY A 67 1.30 13.88 -15.82
CA GLY A 67 0.63 13.97 -17.12
C GLY A 67 -0.16 12.73 -17.55
N ALA A 68 -0.42 11.79 -16.62
CA ALA A 68 -1.27 10.65 -16.92
C ALA A 68 -2.72 11.11 -17.20
N THR A 69 -3.35 10.48 -18.17
CA THR A 69 -4.77 10.69 -18.49
C THR A 69 -5.66 10.16 -17.37
N THR A 70 -6.89 10.66 -17.30
CA THR A 70 -7.90 10.16 -16.35
C THR A 70 -8.08 8.64 -16.44
N HIS A 71 -8.10 8.07 -17.66
CA HIS A 71 -8.26 6.63 -17.85
C HIS A 71 -7.07 5.82 -17.35
N GLU A 72 -5.83 6.31 -17.51
CA GLU A 72 -4.64 5.66 -16.95
C GLU A 72 -4.64 5.71 -15.42
N ILE A 73 -5.02 6.84 -14.82
CA ILE A 73 -5.15 6.98 -13.37
C ILE A 73 -6.20 6.01 -12.83
N MET A 74 -7.36 5.92 -13.49
CA MET A 74 -8.42 4.97 -13.13
C MET A 74 -7.93 3.52 -13.22
N ALA A 75 -7.25 3.16 -14.31
CA ALA A 75 -6.70 1.82 -14.50
C ALA A 75 -5.70 1.43 -13.40
N ILE A 76 -4.85 2.37 -12.95
CA ILE A 76 -3.88 2.11 -11.88
C ILE A 76 -4.55 2.08 -10.49
N THR A 77 -5.53 2.94 -10.25
CA THR A 77 -6.11 3.14 -8.90
C THR A 77 -7.38 2.33 -8.65
N GLY A 78 -7.91 1.65 -9.67
CA GLY A 78 -9.09 0.78 -9.60
C GLY A 78 -10.39 1.54 -9.38
N HIS A 79 -10.56 2.71 -10.01
CA HIS A 79 -11.83 3.45 -10.07
C HIS A 79 -12.63 3.02 -11.31
#